data_AF-A0AAU6MUU8-F1
#
_entry.id   AF-A0AAU6MUU8-F1
#
_cell.length_a   1.000
_cell.length_b   1.000
_cell.length_c   1.000
_cell.angle_alpha   90.00
_cell.angle_beta   90.00
_cell.angle_gamma   90.00
#
_symmetry.space_group_name_H-M   'P 1'
#
loop_
_entity.id
_entity.type
_entity.pdbx_description
1 polymer ?
#
loop_
_entity_poly.entity_id
_entity_poly.type
_entity_poly.pdbx_seq_one_letter_code
_entity_poly.pdbx_strand_id
1 'polypeptide(L)'
;MQDPTQGAAMALHPGDNVAQVHSDSVIDEALRRVVAGQIGPRKPGVVYDNADGVFEVLAVTTDRTEARRVLRRRAAQFAIIVHDRTADTVGAIGTAWTGTDRVLKAVA
;
A
#
# COMPACT_ATOMS: atom_id res chain seq x y z
N MET A 1 65.55 16.94 5.42
CA MET A 1 64.73 16.78 6.64
C MET A 1 63.43 16.13 6.20
N GLN A 2 63.18 14.89 6.63
CA GLN A 2 61.92 14.12 6.45
C GLN A 2 60.76 14.90 7.13
N ASP A 3 59.45 14.80 6.82
CA ASP A 3 58.58 13.74 6.28
C ASP A 3 57.24 14.39 5.77
N PRO A 4 56.32 13.66 5.10
CA PRO A 4 55.22 14.15 4.27
C PRO A 4 53.88 14.25 4.99
N THR A 5 52.99 15.09 4.48
CA THR A 5 51.55 15.07 4.78
C THR A 5 50.91 15.57 3.47
N GLN A 6 50.03 14.86 2.78
CA GLN A 6 48.79 14.32 3.30
C GLN A 6 48.20 13.38 2.24
N GLY A 7 48.13 12.08 2.54
CA GLY A 7 47.23 11.18 1.84
C GLY A 7 45.80 11.55 2.22
N ALA A 8 45.00 11.97 1.24
CA ALA A 8 43.56 12.17 1.40
C ALA A 8 42.90 10.80 1.58
N ALA A 9 42.92 10.31 2.82
CA ALA A 9 42.14 9.15 3.23
C ALA A 9 40.66 9.55 3.31
N MET A 10 39.85 8.88 2.48
CA MET A 10 38.46 8.50 2.71
C MET A 10 38.05 8.59 4.19
N ALA A 11 37.12 9.49 4.51
CA ALA A 11 36.31 9.39 5.71
C ALA A 11 34.84 9.21 5.27
N LEU A 12 34.44 7.94 5.12
CA LEU A 12 33.05 7.54 5.23
C LEU A 12 32.62 7.82 6.67
N HIS A 13 31.74 8.79 6.89
CA HIS A 13 31.14 9.06 8.19
C HIS A 13 30.11 7.95 8.52
N PRO A 14 30.28 7.14 9.58
CA PRO A 14 29.34 6.09 9.94
C PRO A 14 28.18 6.59 10.84
N GLY A 15 28.07 7.89 11.10
CA GLY A 15 27.13 8.46 12.08
C GLY A 15 25.70 8.69 11.57
N ASP A 16 25.49 8.83 10.27
CA ASP A 16 24.19 9.27 9.71
C ASP A 16 23.20 8.13 9.41
N ASN A 17 23.65 6.88 9.46
CA ASN A 17 22.88 5.76 8.93
C ASN A 17 21.76 5.28 9.88
N VAL A 18 21.91 5.48 11.20
CA VAL A 18 20.94 4.96 12.20
C VAL A 18 19.70 5.84 12.38
N ALA A 19 19.83 7.16 12.22
CA ALA A 19 18.69 8.09 12.34
C ALA A 19 17.79 8.05 11.09
N GLN A 20 18.38 7.85 9.91
CA GLN A 20 17.66 7.79 8.64
C GLN A 20 16.83 6.50 8.52
N VAL A 21 17.41 5.35 8.88
CA VAL A 21 16.71 4.04 8.86
C VAL A 21 15.52 4.03 9.81
N HIS A 22 15.63 4.65 10.99
CA HIS A 22 14.53 4.73 11.96
C HIS A 22 13.38 5.63 11.45
N SER A 23 13.72 6.74 10.80
CA SER A 23 12.74 7.68 10.22
C SER A 23 11.98 7.05 9.05
N ASP A 24 12.69 6.33 8.16
CA ASP A 24 12.09 5.61 7.04
C ASP A 24 11.13 4.52 7.52
N SER A 25 11.49 3.80 8.59
CA SER A 25 10.62 2.78 9.19
C SER A 25 9.34 3.36 9.80
N VAL A 26 9.41 4.54 10.43
CA VAL A 26 8.23 5.20 11.02
C VAL A 26 7.29 5.72 9.92
N ILE A 27 7.85 6.28 8.85
CA ILE A 27 7.08 6.75 7.69
C ILE A 27 6.38 5.57 7.00
N ASP A 28 7.07 4.45 6.81
CA ASP A 28 6.49 3.26 6.20
C ASP A 28 5.36 2.67 7.05
N GLU A 29 5.51 2.64 8.37
CA GLU A 29 4.44 2.18 9.28
C GLU A 29 3.24 3.12 9.27
N ALA A 30 3.46 4.43 9.30
CA ALA A 30 2.38 5.41 9.17
C ALA A 30 1.62 5.24 7.85
N LEU A 31 2.34 5.04 6.74
CA LEU A 31 1.75 4.80 5.43
C LEU A 31 0.97 3.48 5.39
N ARG A 32 1.48 2.41 6.00
CA ARG A 32 0.75 1.14 6.12
C ARG A 32 -0.58 1.31 6.85
N ARG A 33 -0.62 2.08 7.93
CA ARG A 33 -1.86 2.37 8.67
C ARG A 33 -2.86 3.15 7.83
N VAL A 34 -2.39 4.16 7.08
CA VAL A 34 -3.24 4.92 6.14
C VAL A 34 -3.83 3.99 5.07
N VAL A 35 -3.01 3.13 4.46
CA VAL A 35 -3.46 2.18 3.44
C VAL A 35 -4.48 1.19 4.03
N ALA A 36 -4.25 0.68 5.24
CA ALA A 36 -5.20 -0.20 5.92
C ALA A 36 -6.55 0.50 6.15
N GLY A 37 -6.54 1.77 6.58
CA GLY A 37 -7.76 2.57 6.73
C GLY A 37 -8.48 2.80 5.40
N GLN A 38 -7.74 3.03 4.32
CA GLN A 38 -8.29 3.15 2.98
C GLN A 38 -8.85 1.83 2.46
N ILE A 39 -8.31 0.67 2.82
CA ILE A 39 -8.91 -0.63 2.45
C ILE A 39 -10.19 -0.87 3.25
N GLY A 40 -10.23 -0.46 4.52
CA GLY A 40 -11.37 -0.63 5.39
C GLY A 40 -11.67 -2.11 5.68
N PRO A 41 -12.96 -2.51 5.82
CA PRO A 41 -13.35 -3.88 6.15
C PRO A 41 -13.21 -4.87 4.97
N ARG A 42 -12.78 -4.42 3.79
CA ARG A 42 -12.64 -5.25 2.59
C ARG A 42 -11.58 -6.33 2.82
N LYS A 43 -12.04 -7.58 2.80
CA LYS A 43 -11.23 -8.80 2.86
C LYS A 43 -11.77 -9.79 1.83
N PRO A 44 -10.95 -10.73 1.32
CA PRO A 44 -11.44 -11.78 0.42
C PRO A 44 -12.70 -12.46 0.99
N GLY A 45 -13.75 -12.57 0.19
CA GLY A 45 -15.08 -13.10 0.52
C GLY A 45 -16.09 -12.08 1.10
N VAL A 46 -15.67 -10.84 1.40
CA VAL A 46 -16.59 -9.79 1.86
C VAL A 46 -17.43 -9.29 0.69
N VAL A 47 -18.73 -9.17 0.89
CA VAL A 47 -19.65 -8.52 -0.06
C VAL A 47 -20.06 -7.18 0.50
N TYR A 48 -19.95 -6.13 -0.30
CA TYR A 48 -20.33 -4.77 0.07
C TYR A 48 -21.14 -4.10 -1.03
N ASP A 49 -22.00 -3.15 -0.66
CA ASP A 49 -22.69 -2.25 -1.57
C ASP A 49 -22.17 -0.82 -1.42
N ASN A 50 -22.20 -0.09 -2.53
CA ASN A 50 -21.99 1.34 -2.56
C ASN A 50 -22.79 1.99 -3.71
N ALA A 51 -22.53 3.25 -4.01
CA ALA A 51 -23.25 3.99 -5.05
C ALA A 51 -23.06 3.40 -6.48
N ASP A 52 -21.97 2.69 -6.72
CA ASP A 52 -21.62 2.13 -8.03
C ASP A 52 -22.20 0.72 -8.24
N GLY A 53 -22.53 -0.02 -7.17
CA GLY A 53 -23.08 -1.37 -7.28
C GLY A 53 -22.82 -2.27 -6.06
N VAL A 54 -22.96 -3.59 -6.28
CA VAL A 54 -22.68 -4.63 -5.28
C VAL A 54 -21.45 -5.41 -5.69
N PHE A 55 -20.46 -5.46 -4.81
CA PHE A 55 -19.15 -6.01 -5.10
C PHE A 55 -18.79 -7.11 -4.09
N GLU A 56 -18.31 -8.24 -4.61
CA GLU A 56 -17.65 -9.26 -3.82
C GLU A 56 -16.14 -9.11 -3.93
N VAL A 57 -15.45 -9.01 -2.80
CA VAL A 57 -13.99 -8.91 -2.75
C VAL A 57 -13.40 -10.30 -2.98
N LEU A 58 -12.63 -10.47 -4.07
CA LEU A 58 -11.96 -11.72 -4.38
C LEU A 58 -10.55 -11.77 -3.81
N ALA A 59 -9.82 -10.65 -3.90
CA ALA A 59 -8.45 -10.54 -3.41
C ALA A 59 -8.12 -9.11 -3.00
N VAL A 60 -7.19 -8.97 -2.04
CA VAL A 60 -6.62 -7.68 -1.62
C VAL A 60 -5.11 -7.81 -1.65
N THR A 61 -4.42 -6.86 -2.32
CA THR A 61 -2.97 -6.76 -2.29
C THR A 61 -2.54 -5.38 -1.81
N THR A 62 -1.58 -5.36 -0.88
CA THR A 62 -0.88 -4.16 -0.40
C THR A 62 0.56 -4.09 -0.90
N ASP A 63 0.98 -5.04 -1.74
CA ASP A 63 2.26 -4.95 -2.45
C ASP A 63 2.14 -3.85 -3.51
N ARG A 64 2.91 -2.77 -3.33
CA ARG A 64 2.92 -1.61 -4.22
C ARG A 64 3.25 -2.01 -5.66
N THR A 65 4.16 -2.96 -5.87
CA THR A 65 4.58 -3.41 -7.21
C THR A 65 3.42 -4.09 -7.93
N GLU A 66 2.74 -5.02 -7.24
CA GLU A 66 1.59 -5.73 -7.79
C GLU A 66 0.40 -4.81 -7.98
N ALA A 67 0.11 -3.94 -7.01
CA ALA A 67 -0.96 -2.96 -7.13
C ALA A 67 -0.77 -2.04 -8.36
N ARG A 68 0.46 -1.57 -8.59
CA ARG A 68 0.80 -0.74 -9.76
C ARG A 68 0.65 -1.50 -11.07
N ARG A 69 1.01 -2.79 -11.10
CA ARG A 69 0.84 -3.66 -12.27
C ARG A 69 -0.63 -3.88 -12.59
N VAL A 70 -1.40 -4.30 -11.59
CA VAL A 70 -2.83 -4.62 -11.73
C VAL A 70 -3.63 -3.39 -12.15
N LEU A 71 -3.44 -2.26 -11.46
CA LEU A 71 -4.18 -1.03 -11.74
C LEU A 71 -3.57 -0.19 -12.86
N ARG A 72 -2.39 -0.56 -13.36
CA ARG A 72 -1.58 0.20 -14.34
C ARG A 72 -1.36 1.67 -13.92
N ARG A 73 -1.23 1.92 -12.61
CA ARG A 73 -1.08 3.27 -12.02
C ARG A 73 0.13 3.32 -11.09
N ARG A 74 1.09 4.20 -11.38
CA ARG A 74 2.34 4.34 -10.58
C ARG A 74 2.11 4.74 -9.13
N ALA A 75 1.04 5.49 -8.85
CA ALA A 75 0.70 5.94 -7.50
C ALA A 75 -0.09 4.91 -6.66
N ALA A 76 -0.44 3.75 -7.24
CA ALA A 76 -1.19 2.72 -6.51
C ALA A 76 -0.39 2.19 -5.32
N GLN A 77 -1.04 2.18 -4.15
CA GLN A 77 -0.49 1.63 -2.90
C GLN A 77 -1.08 0.27 -2.57
N PHE A 78 -2.29 -0.01 -3.05
CA PHE A 78 -3.00 -1.27 -2.91
C PHE A 78 -3.89 -1.49 -4.13
N ALA A 79 -4.34 -2.73 -4.31
CA ALA A 79 -5.37 -3.07 -5.28
C ALA A 79 -6.30 -4.13 -4.69
N ILE A 80 -7.56 -4.07 -5.09
CA ILE A 80 -8.60 -5.00 -4.67
C ILE A 80 -9.21 -5.56 -5.94
N ILE A 81 -9.22 -6.88 -6.05
CA ILE A 81 -9.93 -7.57 -7.13
C ILE A 81 -11.34 -7.81 -6.64
N VAL A 82 -12.33 -7.36 -7.41
CA VAL A 82 -13.74 -7.49 -7.08
C VAL A 82 -14.51 -8.16 -8.22
N HIS A 83 -15.54 -8.91 -7.87
CA HIS A 83 -16.61 -9.31 -8.78
C HIS A 83 -17.77 -8.33 -8.59
N ASP A 84 -18.04 -7.53 -9.61
CA ASP A 84 -19.26 -6.74 -9.72
C ASP A 84 -20.42 -7.70 -9.98
N ARG A 85 -21.30 -7.86 -8.99
CA ARG A 85 -22.45 -8.77 -9.06
C ARG A 85 -23.62 -8.17 -9.85
N THR A 86 -23.60 -6.86 -10.13
CA THR A 86 -24.60 -6.15 -10.92
C THR A 86 -24.27 -6.26 -12.41
N ALA A 87 -23.01 -6.05 -12.78
CA ALA A 87 -22.55 -6.18 -14.17
C ALA A 87 -22.06 -7.60 -14.53
N ASP A 88 -21.90 -8.48 -13.54
CA ASP A 88 -21.29 -9.81 -13.65
C ASP A 88 -19.87 -9.78 -14.25
N THR A 89 -19.04 -8.83 -13.81
CA THR A 89 -17.67 -8.64 -14.31
C THR A 89 -16.63 -8.63 -13.20
N VAL A 90 -15.42 -9.10 -13.50
CA VAL A 90 -14.28 -9.03 -12.57
C VAL A 90 -13.38 -7.85 -12.94
N GLY A 91 -13.08 -7.02 -11.94
CA GLY A 91 -12.27 -5.83 -12.10
C GLY A 91 -11.33 -5.60 -10.93
N ALA A 92 -10.36 -4.70 -11.15
CA ALA A 92 -9.47 -4.24 -10.10
C ALA A 92 -9.75 -2.79 -9.74
N ILE A 93 -9.85 -2.50 -8.45
CA ILE A 93 -10.08 -1.17 -7.92
C ILE A 93 -8.98 -0.79 -6.92
N GLY A 94 -8.74 0.51 -6.79
CA GLY A 94 -7.81 1.10 -5.81
C GLY A 94 -8.45 2.27 -5.07
N THR A 95 -9.78 2.28 -4.97
CA THR A 95 -10.56 3.34 -4.31
C THR A 95 -10.57 3.13 -2.80
N ALA A 96 -10.50 4.22 -2.05
CA ALA A 96 -10.60 4.17 -0.60
C ALA A 96 -12.01 3.77 -0.16
N TRP A 97 -12.10 3.08 0.97
CA TRP A 97 -13.32 2.81 1.69
C TRP A 97 -13.80 4.10 2.31
N THR A 98 -15.08 4.35 2.18
CA THR A 98 -15.76 5.57 2.58
C THR A 98 -16.95 5.23 3.46
N GLY A 99 -17.49 6.22 4.17
CA GLY A 99 -18.69 6.02 4.99
C GLY A 99 -19.96 5.70 4.19
N THR A 100 -19.92 5.81 2.86
CA THR A 100 -21.02 5.41 1.99
C THR A 100 -20.99 3.94 1.60
N ASP A 101 -19.85 3.26 1.77
CA ASP A 101 -19.74 1.82 1.54
C ASP A 101 -20.32 1.05 2.73
N ARG A 102 -21.09 0.00 2.45
CA ARG A 102 -21.76 -0.83 3.47
C ARG A 102 -21.46 -2.29 3.26
N VAL A 103 -21.13 -3.01 4.33
CA VAL A 103 -20.86 -4.45 4.27
C VAL A 103 -22.20 -5.20 4.33
N LEU A 104 -22.50 -5.96 3.29
CA LEU A 104 -23.68 -6.84 3.21
C LEU A 104 -23.39 -8.23 3.77
N LYS A 105 -22.18 -8.74 3.55
CA LYS A 105 -21.71 -10.02 4.07
C LYS A 105 -20.28 -9.89 4.56
N ALA A 106 -20.08 -10.18 5.84
CA ALA A 106 -18.76 -10.29 6.44
C ALA A 106 -18.24 -11.73 6.31
N VAL A 107 -16.92 -11.86 6.34
CA VAL A 107 -16.23 -13.15 6.48
C VAL A 107 -15.88 -13.34 7.95
N ALA A 108 -16.19 -14.52 8.47
CA ALA A 108 -15.96 -14.93 9.86
C ALA A 108 -14.49 -15.23 10.14
#